data_AF-A0ABD3A8J1-F1
#
_entry.id   AF-A0ABD3A8J1-F1
#
_cell.length_a   1.000
_cell.length_b   1.000
_cell.length_c   1.000
_cell.angle_alpha   90.00
_cell.angle_beta   90.00
_cell.angle_gamma   90.00
#
_symmetry.space_group_name_H-M   'P 1'
#
loop_
_entity.id
_entity.type
_entity.pdbx_description
1 polymer ?
#
loop_
_entity_poly.entity_id
_entity_poly.type
_entity_poly.pdbx_seq_one_letter_code
_entity_poly.pdbx_strand_id
1 'polypeptide(L)'
;MKFTYILPVWEGSASDSRILNDALTREMDRLIVPRGKYYLADAGYQLKVGFLTPYKSTRYHLNEYSSSPPETPKEIFNLCHASLQKTIERSFGVLKKRFEILGSGAEQYFDVDTRGDIVVACCILHNYLIGVDSFSGSRGGC
;
A
#
# COMPACT_ATOMS: atom_id res chain seq x y z
N MET A 1 10.09 -2.15 1.22
CA MET A 1 8.97 -3.11 1.32
C MET A 1 8.78 -3.84 0.01
N LYS A 2 8.18 -5.04 0.05
CA LYS A 2 7.82 -5.82 -1.15
C LYS A 2 6.33 -5.66 -1.46
N PHE A 3 5.97 -5.67 -2.74
CA PHE A 3 4.59 -5.67 -3.22
C PHE A 3 4.15 -7.12 -3.50
N THR A 4 3.19 -7.66 -2.76
CA THR A 4 2.87 -9.10 -2.81
C THR A 4 1.55 -9.42 -3.50
N TYR A 5 0.63 -8.46 -3.56
CA TYR A 5 -0.64 -8.58 -4.25
C TYR A 5 -0.89 -7.26 -4.98
N ILE A 6 -1.17 -7.32 -6.27
CA ILE A 6 -1.34 -6.16 -7.14
C ILE A 6 -2.57 -6.43 -7.99
N LEU A 7 -3.55 -5.52 -7.91
CA LEU A 7 -4.75 -5.56 -8.73
C LEU A 7 -4.75 -4.29 -9.61
N PRO A 8 -4.19 -4.35 -10.83
CA PRO A 8 -3.81 -3.15 -11.56
C PRO A 8 -4.93 -2.53 -12.41
N VAL A 9 -5.98 -3.28 -12.76
CA VAL A 9 -6.99 -2.84 -13.72
C VAL A 9 -8.29 -2.48 -13.01
N TRP A 10 -8.60 -1.18 -12.93
CA TRP A 10 -9.91 -0.66 -12.56
C TRP A 10 -10.22 0.64 -13.31
N GLU A 11 -11.49 0.83 -13.68
CA GLU A 11 -11.99 2.10 -14.20
C GLU A 11 -11.75 3.22 -13.18
N GLY A 12 -11.40 4.42 -13.64
CA GLY A 12 -11.05 5.55 -12.77
C GLY A 12 -12.16 6.06 -11.83
N SER A 13 -13.38 5.51 -11.94
CA SER A 13 -14.54 5.81 -11.07
C SER A 13 -14.83 4.71 -10.04
N ALA A 14 -14.07 3.62 -10.02
CA ALA A 14 -14.28 2.53 -9.08
C ALA A 14 -13.99 2.98 -7.65
N SER A 15 -14.91 2.69 -6.73
CA SER A 15 -14.68 2.98 -5.31
C SER A 15 -13.72 1.96 -4.69
N ASP A 16 -12.91 2.39 -3.73
CA ASP A 16 -12.00 1.53 -2.95
C ASP A 16 -12.71 0.30 -2.37
N SER A 17 -13.97 0.47 -1.97
CA SER A 17 -14.81 -0.63 -1.48
C SER A 17 -15.12 -1.66 -2.56
N ARG A 18 -15.38 -1.25 -3.80
CA ARG A 18 -15.61 -2.17 -4.92
C ARG A 18 -14.34 -2.94 -5.27
N ILE A 19 -13.21 -2.24 -5.33
CA ILE A 19 -11.88 -2.82 -5.60
C ILE A 19 -11.53 -3.85 -4.53
N LEU A 20 -11.72 -3.52 -3.25
CA LEU A 20 -11.44 -4.45 -2.14
C LEU A 20 -12.37 -5.66 -2.16
N ASN A 21 -13.66 -5.47 -2.45
CA ASN A 21 -14.60 -6.58 -2.54
C ASN A 21 -14.18 -7.56 -3.63
N ASP A 22 -13.89 -7.06 -4.83
CA ASP A 22 -13.42 -7.90 -5.93
C ASP A 22 -12.16 -8.65 -5.55
N ALA A 23 -11.15 -7.94 -5.03
CA ALA A 23 -9.90 -8.56 -4.57
C ALA A 23 -10.13 -9.74 -3.61
N LEU A 24 -11.16 -9.69 -2.77
CA LEU A 24 -11.47 -10.76 -1.80
C LEU A 24 -12.31 -11.91 -2.40
N THR A 25 -13.07 -11.66 -3.46
CA THR A 25 -14.03 -12.63 -4.02
C THR A 25 -13.56 -13.31 -5.32
N ARG A 26 -12.46 -12.85 -5.92
CA ARG A 26 -11.90 -13.44 -7.15
C ARG A 26 -11.58 -14.93 -7.00
N GLU A 27 -11.93 -15.73 -8.00
CA GLU A 27 -11.79 -17.19 -7.92
C GLU A 27 -10.34 -17.67 -8.05
N MET A 28 -9.55 -17.06 -8.94
CA MET A 28 -8.21 -17.57 -9.27
C MET A 28 -7.09 -17.00 -8.39
N ASP A 29 -7.20 -15.75 -7.98
CA ASP A 29 -6.09 -14.97 -7.41
C ASP A 29 -6.50 -14.11 -6.22
N ARG A 30 -7.55 -14.46 -5.46
CA ARG A 30 -8.00 -13.64 -4.32
C ARG A 30 -6.90 -13.23 -3.34
N LEU A 31 -7.06 -12.02 -2.82
CA LEU A 31 -6.33 -11.52 -1.66
C LEU A 31 -6.70 -12.35 -0.43
N ILE A 32 -5.71 -13.02 0.17
CA ILE A 32 -5.88 -13.83 1.38
C ILE A 32 -5.34 -13.04 2.57
N VAL A 33 -6.18 -12.81 3.58
CA VAL A 33 -5.72 -12.31 4.88
C VAL A 33 -5.11 -13.47 5.67
N PRO A 34 -3.80 -13.44 6.00
CA PRO A 34 -3.19 -14.52 6.77
C PRO A 34 -3.81 -14.65 8.16
N ARG A 35 -3.93 -15.88 8.66
CA ARG A 35 -4.52 -16.15 9.98
C ARG A 35 -3.78 -15.39 11.09
N GLY A 36 -4.53 -14.68 11.94
CA GLY A 36 -3.99 -13.89 13.05
C GLY A 36 -3.30 -12.60 12.62
N LYS A 37 -3.41 -12.18 11.35
CA LYS A 37 -2.88 -10.92 10.83
C LYS A 37 -3.98 -10.04 10.28
N TYR A 38 -3.66 -8.76 10.12
CA TYR A 38 -4.53 -7.75 9.55
C TYR A 38 -3.75 -6.92 8.53
N TYR A 39 -4.42 -6.50 7.46
CA TYR A 39 -3.94 -5.46 6.58
C TYR A 39 -4.30 -4.09 7.13
N LEU A 40 -3.38 -3.14 7.01
CA LEU A 40 -3.66 -1.73 7.26
C LEU A 40 -4.36 -1.15 6.02
N ALA A 41 -5.55 -0.61 6.19
CA ALA A 41 -6.34 -0.03 5.11
C ALA A 41 -6.51 1.48 5.33
N ASP A 42 -6.57 2.22 4.22
CA ASP A 42 -6.81 3.67 4.25
C ASP A 42 -8.23 4.02 4.69
N ALA A 43 -8.46 5.28 5.07
CA ALA A 43 -9.77 5.79 5.50
C ALA A 43 -10.88 5.66 4.43
N GLY A 44 -10.52 5.59 3.14
CA GLY A 44 -11.45 5.34 2.03
C GLY A 44 -12.05 3.92 2.01
N TYR A 45 -11.42 2.95 2.69
CA TYR A 45 -11.91 1.59 2.75
C TYR A 45 -12.98 1.39 3.84
N GLN A 46 -13.88 0.44 3.62
CA GLN A 46 -14.80 -0.01 4.64
C GLN A 46 -14.08 -0.90 5.66
N LEU A 47 -14.45 -0.77 6.93
CA LEU A 47 -14.00 -1.67 7.99
C LEU A 47 -14.52 -3.09 7.68
N LYS A 48 -13.59 -4.03 7.51
CA LYS A 48 -13.87 -5.44 7.24
C LYS A 48 -12.98 -6.34 8.08
N VAL A 49 -13.43 -7.56 8.34
CA VAL A 49 -12.61 -8.58 9.01
C VAL A 49 -11.30 -8.74 8.27
N GLY A 50 -10.18 -8.63 8.98
CA GLY A 50 -8.84 -8.71 8.40
C GLY A 50 -8.27 -7.38 7.90
N PHE A 51 -9.01 -6.27 7.98
CA PHE A 51 -8.57 -4.94 7.56
C PHE A 51 -8.77 -3.91 8.66
N LEU A 52 -7.74 -3.12 8.96
CA LEU A 52 -7.75 -2.08 9.97
C LEU A 52 -7.80 -0.70 9.30
N THR A 53 -8.95 -0.05 9.38
CA THR A 53 -9.15 1.34 8.98
C THR A 53 -9.04 2.26 10.20
N PRO A 54 -8.67 3.54 10.05
CA PRO A 54 -8.64 4.46 11.17
C PRO A 54 -10.04 4.71 11.75
N TYR A 55 -10.10 5.10 13.02
CA TYR A 55 -11.33 5.60 13.63
C TYR A 55 -11.76 6.90 12.95
N LYS A 56 -12.99 6.91 12.48
CA LYS A 56 -13.63 8.11 11.89
C LYS A 56 -13.89 9.15 12.98
N SER A 57 -13.97 10.43 12.56
CA SER A 57 -14.27 11.56 13.44
C SER A 57 -13.33 11.68 14.65
N THR A 58 -12.10 11.20 14.49
CA THR A 58 -11.00 11.28 15.46
C THR A 58 -9.79 11.84 14.73
N ARG A 59 -8.93 12.60 15.42
CA ARG A 59 -7.67 13.09 14.85
C ARG A 59 -6.90 11.95 14.16
N TYR A 60 -6.28 12.25 13.02
CA TYR A 60 -5.65 11.24 12.16
C TYR A 60 -4.32 11.71 11.60
N HIS A 61 -4.22 12.97 11.21
CA HIS A 61 -3.00 13.46 10.59
C HIS A 61 -1.91 13.64 11.65
N LEU A 62 -0.71 13.12 11.38
CA LEU A 62 0.41 13.18 12.32
C LEU A 62 0.76 14.61 12.78
N ASN A 63 0.50 15.60 11.94
CA ASN A 63 0.74 17.02 12.26
C ASN A 63 -0.25 17.56 13.31
N GLU A 64 -1.43 16.94 13.48
CA GLU A 64 -2.40 17.32 14.52
C GLU A 64 -1.92 16.97 15.93
N TYR A 65 -0.91 16.10 16.03
CA TYR A 65 -0.34 15.64 17.29
C TYR A 65 0.97 16.34 17.67
N SER A 66 1.51 17.24 16.83
CA SER A 66 2.77 17.94 17.15
C SER A 66 2.61 18.92 18.31
N SER A 67 1.41 19.48 18.47
CA SER A 67 1.11 20.53 19.45
C SER A 67 0.29 20.01 20.64
N SER A 68 -0.36 18.86 20.49
CA SER A 68 -1.18 18.23 21.54
C SER A 68 -1.08 16.71 21.37
N PRO A 69 -0.56 15.97 22.37
CA PRO A 69 -0.45 14.52 22.29
C PRO A 69 -1.82 13.82 22.19
N PRO A 70 -1.88 12.57 21.71
CA PRO A 70 -3.11 11.79 21.75
C PRO A 70 -3.52 11.51 23.20
N GLU A 71 -4.79 11.73 23.52
CA GLU A 71 -5.33 11.58 24.88
C GLU A 71 -6.20 10.32 24.99
N THR A 72 -6.86 9.94 23.90
CA THR A 72 -7.79 8.81 23.89
C THR A 72 -7.17 7.56 23.25
N PRO A 73 -7.62 6.34 23.62
CA PRO A 73 -7.19 5.12 22.95
C PRO A 73 -7.42 5.13 21.43
N LYS A 74 -8.48 5.81 20.96
CA LYS A 74 -8.76 5.97 19.52
C LYS A 74 -7.74 6.87 18.83
N GLU A 75 -7.32 7.94 19.48
CA GLU A 75 -6.27 8.82 18.97
C GLU A 75 -4.90 8.13 18.96
N ILE A 76 -4.58 7.36 20.00
CA ILE A 76 -3.35 6.55 20.04
C ILE A 76 -3.36 5.56 18.87
N PHE A 77 -4.49 4.87 18.66
CA PHE A 77 -4.64 3.96 17.52
C PHE A 77 -4.45 4.67 16.18
N ASN A 78 -5.14 5.80 15.96
CA ASN A 78 -5.03 6.57 14.71
C ASN A 78 -3.62 7.11 14.48
N LEU A 79 -2.92 7.55 15.54
CA LEU A 79 -1.52 7.98 15.45
C LEU A 79 -0.62 6.82 14.98
N CYS A 80 -0.77 5.64 15.58
CA CYS A 80 -0.03 4.44 15.18
C CYS A 80 -0.38 4.04 13.73
N HIS A 81 -1.65 4.08 13.37
CA HIS A 81 -2.15 3.78 12.03
C HIS A 81 -1.52 4.72 10.99
N ALA A 82 -1.60 6.04 11.19
CA ALA A 82 -1.00 7.04 10.30
C ALA A 82 0.52 6.91 10.17
N SER A 83 1.21 6.53 11.26
CA SER A 83 2.66 6.26 11.23
C SER A 83 3.00 5.07 10.33
N LEU A 84 2.22 3.99 10.40
CA LEU A 84 2.38 2.84 9.51
C LEU A 84 2.01 3.20 8.06
N GLN A 85 0.96 3.99 7.83
CA GLN A 85 0.58 4.47 6.50
C GLN A 85 1.71 5.25 5.83
N LYS A 86 2.40 6.13 6.56
CA LYS A 86 3.60 6.83 6.03
C LYS A 86 4.67 5.87 5.50
N THR A 87 4.84 4.71 6.13
CA THR A 87 5.81 3.69 5.65
C THR A 87 5.35 3.07 4.33
N ILE A 88 4.03 2.87 4.17
CA ILE A 88 3.40 2.40 2.92
C ILE A 88 3.58 3.44 1.81
N GLU A 89 3.21 4.69 2.06
CA GLU A 89 3.35 5.81 1.12
C GLU A 89 4.80 6.01 0.66
N ARG A 90 5.75 6.00 1.60
CA ARG A 90 7.19 6.08 1.29
C ARG A 90 7.63 4.95 0.37
N SER A 91 7.09 3.74 0.54
CA SER A 91 7.43 2.60 -0.31
C SER A 91 6.92 2.78 -1.74
N PHE A 92 5.71 3.32 -1.92
CA PHE A 92 5.22 3.73 -3.24
C PHE A 92 6.05 4.88 -3.83
N GLY A 93 6.48 5.84 -3.01
CA GLY A 93 7.40 6.91 -3.43
C GLY A 93 8.74 6.37 -3.95
N VAL A 94 9.32 5.38 -3.27
CA VAL A 94 10.54 4.70 -3.73
C VAL A 94 10.30 3.96 -5.06
N LEU A 95 9.16 3.27 -5.21
CA LEU A 95 8.81 2.59 -6.46
C LEU A 95 8.73 3.59 -7.63
N LYS A 96 7.99 4.69 -7.46
CA LYS A 96 7.84 5.74 -8.48
C LYS A 96 9.17 6.44 -8.82
N LYS A 97 10.02 6.67 -7.81
CA LYS A 97 11.35 7.25 -8.03
C LYS A 97 12.29 6.29 -8.77
N ARG A 98 12.15 4.98 -8.55
CA ARG A 98 12.95 3.94 -9.21
C ARG A 98 12.53 3.73 -10.65
N PHE A 99 11.24 3.76 -10.93
CA PHE A 99 10.67 3.58 -12.25
C PHE A 99 9.96 4.86 -12.68
N GLU A 100 10.70 5.74 -13.35
CA GLU A 100 10.23 7.07 -13.75
C GLU A 100 8.94 7.01 -14.57
N ILE A 101 8.71 5.93 -15.33
CA ILE A 101 7.46 5.69 -16.07
C ILE A 101 6.20 5.74 -15.19
N LEU A 102 6.31 5.46 -13.88
CA LEU A 102 5.22 5.55 -12.90
C LEU A 102 5.14 6.93 -12.19
N GLY A 103 6.18 7.75 -12.34
CA GLY A 103 6.32 9.04 -11.67
C GLY A 103 6.12 10.24 -12.60
N SER A 104 6.46 10.08 -13.88
CA SER A 104 6.36 11.13 -14.90
C SER A 104 4.95 11.30 -15.46
N GLY A 105 4.02 10.40 -15.13
CA GLY A 105 2.72 10.38 -15.77
C GLY A 105 2.82 9.94 -17.24
N ALA A 106 3.86 9.20 -17.63
CA ALA A 106 3.94 8.66 -19.00
C ALA A 106 2.97 7.49 -19.21
N GLU A 107 2.54 6.84 -18.12
CA GLU A 107 1.66 5.69 -18.17
C GLU A 107 0.27 6.00 -18.77
N GLN A 108 -0.20 7.24 -18.62
CA GLN A 108 -1.51 7.70 -19.12
C GLN A 108 -1.58 7.77 -20.66
N TYR A 109 -0.46 7.64 -21.38
CA TYR A 109 -0.45 7.51 -22.83
C TYR A 109 -0.68 6.08 -23.32
N PHE A 110 -0.66 5.08 -22.43
CA PHE A 110 -0.98 3.70 -22.78
C PHE A 110 -2.45 3.38 -22.53
N ASP A 111 -2.95 2.33 -23.19
CA ASP A 111 -4.24 1.76 -22.86
C ASP A 111 -4.25 1.18 -21.42
N VAL A 112 -5.44 0.82 -20.94
CA VAL A 112 -5.65 0.40 -19.55
C VAL A 112 -4.92 -0.90 -19.23
N ASP A 113 -4.86 -1.84 -20.17
CA ASP A 113 -4.23 -3.14 -19.97
C ASP A 113 -2.71 -2.98 -19.92
N THR A 114 -2.14 -2.23 -20.88
CA THR A 114 -0.71 -1.91 -20.90
C THR A 114 -0.28 -1.15 -19.64
N ARG A 115 -1.08 -0.19 -19.16
CA ARG A 115 -0.83 0.48 -17.88
C ARG A 115 -0.74 -0.52 -16.72
N GLY A 116 -1.66 -1.47 -16.70
CA GLY A 116 -1.69 -2.46 -15.65
C GLY A 116 -0.45 -3.36 -15.66
N ASP A 117 -0.03 -3.80 -16.83
CA ASP A 117 1.18 -4.60 -17.02
C ASP A 117 2.45 -3.85 -16.61
N ILE A 118 2.55 -2.55 -16.91
CA ILE A 118 3.66 -1.70 -16.47
C ILE A 118 3.75 -1.67 -14.94
N VAL A 119 2.62 -1.45 -14.25
CA VAL A 119 2.58 -1.41 -12.78
C VAL A 119 3.03 -2.75 -12.18
N VAL A 120 2.53 -3.86 -12.72
CA VAL A 120 2.90 -5.21 -12.27
C VAL A 120 4.39 -5.48 -12.51
N ALA A 121 4.89 -5.19 -13.70
CA ALA A 121 6.31 -5.36 -14.06
C ALA A 121 7.23 -4.56 -13.13
N CYS A 122 6.92 -3.28 -12.88
CA CYS A 122 7.69 -2.44 -11.95
C CYS A 122 7.71 -3.02 -10.54
N CYS A 123 6.58 -3.52 -10.03
CA CYS A 123 6.52 -4.16 -8.72
C CYS A 123 7.36 -5.43 -8.64
N ILE A 124 7.34 -6.28 -9.68
CA ILE A 124 8.14 -7.50 -9.75
C ILE A 124 9.64 -7.16 -9.75
N LEU A 125 10.05 -6.22 -10.62
CA LEU A 125 11.45 -5.78 -10.72
C LEU A 125 11.93 -5.14 -9.41
N HIS A 126 11.09 -4.32 -8.76
CA HIS A 126 11.38 -3.76 -7.44
C HIS A 126 11.64 -4.85 -6.40
N ASN A 127 10.76 -5.86 -6.33
CA ASN A 127 10.90 -6.96 -5.40
C ASN A 127 12.17 -7.79 -5.65
N TYR A 128 12.50 -8.02 -6.93
CA TYR A 128 13.73 -8.72 -7.33
C TYR A 128 14.97 -7.96 -6.86
N LEU A 129 15.04 -6.64 -7.14
CA LEU A 129 16.17 -5.81 -6.76
C LEU A 129 16.35 -5.72 -5.25
N ILE A 130 15.27 -5.55 -4.48
CA ILE A 130 15.35 -5.62 -3.00
C ILE A 130 15.89 -6.97 -2.53
N GLY A 131 15.49 -8.07 -3.20
CA GLY A 131 16.01 -9.39 -2.94
C GLY A 131 17.52 -9.45 -3.13
N VAL A 132 18.03 -8.98 -4.27
CA VAL A 132 19.46 -8.96 -4.60
C VAL A 132 20.27 -8.07 -3.65
N ASP A 133 19.78 -6.87 -3.35
CA ASP A 133 20.43 -5.93 -2.42
C ASP A 133 20.54 -6.50 -0.99
N SER A 134 19.61 -7.37 -0.60
CA SER A 134 19.64 -8.06 0.70
C SER A 134 20.74 -9.12 0.77
N PHE A 135 21.17 -9.68 -0.37
CA PHE A 135 22.25 -10.67 -0.42
C PHE A 135 23.63 -10.02 -0.49
N SER A 136 23.78 -8.86 -1.13
CA SER A 136 25.08 -8.17 -1.26
C SER A 136 25.58 -7.57 0.06
N GLY A 137 24.68 -7.25 1.01
CA GLY A 137 25.03 -6.76 2.35
C GLY A 137 25.56 -7.82 3.33
N SER A 138 25.61 -9.10 2.94
CA SER A 138 26.07 -10.21 3.81
C SER A 138 27.50 -10.69 3.55
N ARG A 139 28.26 -10.02 2.66
CA ARG A 139 29.66 -10.37 2.31
C ARG A 139 30.74 -9.43 2.88
N GLY A 140 30.47 -8.77 4.00
CA GLY A 140 31.37 -7.77 4.59
C GLY A 140 31.89 -8.08 6.00
N GLY A 141 32.09 -9.36 6.35
CA GLY A 141 32.64 -9.73 7.65
C GLY A 141 33.39 -11.06 7.62
N CYS A 142 34.67 -10.99 7.24
CA CYS A 142 35.71 -11.94 7.63
C CYS A 142 36.85 -11.12 8.22
#